data_AF-A0A962YCR4-F1
#
_entry.id   AF-A0A962YCR4-F1
#
_cell.length_a   1.000
_cell.length_b   1.000
_cell.length_c   1.000
_cell.angle_alpha   90.00
_cell.angle_beta   90.00
_cell.angle_gamma   90.00
#
_symmetry.space_group_name_H-M   'P 1'
#
loop_
_entity.id
_entity.type
_entity.pdbx_description
1 polymer ?
#
loop_
_entity_poly.entity_id
_entity_poly.type
_entity_poly.pdbx_seq_one_letter_code
_entity_poly.pdbx_strand_id
1 'polypeptide(L)'
;LEWLQQQLNELGYERLDDLANRAYMLYVLALAQQAPLGELRYLHDNHLERLPTRMARAQLGAALALYGETARSQVVFTAARQPGFGDLERLFDYGSELRDQAAWLALQVESGTPAAALTEETARLAAQFQERRYTSTQEQAWLLLAAHALVSERSDLNLA
;
A
#
# COMPACT_ATOMS: atom_id res chain seq x y z
N LEU A 1 1.23 -17.00 11.76
CA LEU A 1 0.81 -15.61 12.07
C LEU A 1 1.30 -15.15 13.43
N GLU A 2 1.40 -16.04 14.42
CA GLU A 2 2.00 -15.75 15.74
C GLU A 2 3.40 -15.10 15.66
N TRP A 3 4.28 -15.60 14.78
CA TRP A 3 5.59 -14.96 14.54
C TRP A 3 5.47 -13.49 14.09
N LEU A 4 4.52 -13.16 13.20
CA LEU A 4 4.29 -11.78 12.79
C LEU A 4 3.79 -10.91 13.94
N GLN A 5 2.91 -11.44 14.79
CA GLN A 5 2.43 -10.72 15.98
C GLN A 5 3.57 -10.47 16.96
N GLN A 6 4.45 -11.45 17.18
CA GLN A 6 5.63 -11.28 18.02
C GLN A 6 6.56 -10.20 17.46
N GLN A 7 6.92 -10.29 16.18
CA GLN A 7 7.78 -9.30 15.54
C GLN A 7 7.16 -7.90 15.55
N LEU A 8 5.83 -7.79 15.42
CA LEU A 8 5.12 -6.50 15.48
C LEU A 8 5.31 -5.82 16.84
N ASN A 9 5.41 -6.60 17.92
CA ASN A 9 5.63 -6.07 19.27
C ASN A 9 7.09 -5.66 19.52
N GLU A 10 8.03 -6.18 18.72
CA GLU A 10 9.46 -5.85 18.81
C GLU A 10 9.81 -4.56 18.04
N LEU A 11 9.03 -4.22 17.00
CA LEU A 11 9.25 -3.02 16.18
C LEU A 11 8.98 -1.72 16.96
N GLY A 12 9.90 -0.77 16.86
CA GLY A 12 9.70 0.58 17.39
C GLY A 12 8.82 1.47 16.51
N TYR A 13 8.68 2.74 16.93
CA TYR A 13 8.04 3.81 16.15
C TYR A 13 9.03 4.93 15.76
N GLU A 14 10.30 4.77 16.10
CA GLU A 14 11.32 5.81 15.89
C GLU A 14 11.90 5.74 14.48
N ARG A 15 12.18 4.55 13.96
CA ARG A 15 12.84 4.36 12.68
C ARG A 15 11.83 4.24 11.53
N LEU A 16 12.21 4.73 10.35
CA LEU A 16 11.35 4.71 9.17
C LEU A 16 11.13 3.29 8.62
N ASP A 17 12.14 2.42 8.69
CA ASP A 17 12.05 1.01 8.33
C ASP A 17 11.13 0.23 9.27
N ASP A 18 11.18 0.51 10.58
CA ASP A 18 10.24 -0.08 11.54
C ASP A 18 8.79 0.28 11.19
N LEU A 19 8.53 1.53 10.81
CA LEU A 19 7.19 1.99 10.42
C LEU A 19 6.71 1.33 9.13
N ALA A 20 7.58 1.20 8.11
CA ALA A 20 7.25 0.53 6.86
C ALA A 20 6.97 -0.98 7.08
N ASN A 21 7.81 -1.65 7.86
CA ASN A 21 7.62 -3.05 8.24
C ASN A 21 6.34 -3.24 9.04
N ARG A 22 6.05 -2.36 10.01
CA ARG A 22 4.82 -2.38 10.79
C ARG A 22 3.58 -2.28 9.90
N ALA A 23 3.57 -1.37 8.92
CA ALA A 23 2.45 -1.24 7.99
C ALA A 23 2.24 -2.51 7.15
N TYR A 24 3.32 -3.10 6.64
CA TYR A 24 3.26 -4.37 5.91
C TYR A 24 2.70 -5.51 6.77
N MET A 25 3.23 -5.66 7.99
CA MET A 25 2.82 -6.74 8.89
C MET A 25 1.37 -6.59 9.34
N LEU A 26 0.94 -5.37 9.65
CA LEU A 26 -0.46 -5.07 9.96
C LEU A 26 -1.38 -5.39 8.79
N TYR A 27 -0.97 -5.09 7.55
CA TYR A 27 -1.72 -5.46 6.36
C TYR A 27 -1.84 -6.98 6.18
N VAL A 28 -0.74 -7.72 6.32
CA VAL A 28 -0.76 -9.19 6.23
C VAL A 28 -1.63 -9.81 7.34
N LEU A 29 -1.56 -9.28 8.57
CA LEU A 29 -2.44 -9.72 9.66
C LEU A 29 -3.90 -9.34 9.39
N ALA A 30 -4.17 -8.21 8.73
CA ALA A 30 -5.53 -7.78 8.38
C ALA A 30 -6.17 -8.69 7.34
N LEU A 31 -5.40 -9.17 6.35
CA LEU A 31 -5.86 -10.19 5.40
C LEU A 31 -6.33 -11.48 6.10
N ALA A 32 -5.70 -11.80 7.23
CA ALA A 32 -6.08 -12.95 8.06
C ALA A 32 -7.09 -12.62 9.18
N GLN A 33 -7.63 -11.40 9.24
CA GLN A 33 -8.52 -10.92 10.31
C GLN A 33 -7.93 -11.05 11.72
N GLN A 34 -6.61 -10.89 11.84
CA GLN A 34 -5.84 -11.03 13.08
C GLN A 34 -5.05 -9.77 13.45
N ALA A 35 -5.22 -8.68 12.71
CA ALA A 35 -4.55 -7.41 13.01
C ALA A 35 -5.23 -6.75 14.22
N PRO A 36 -4.46 -6.30 15.22
CA PRO A 36 -5.00 -5.51 16.31
C PRO A 36 -5.49 -4.15 15.77
N LEU A 37 -6.81 -3.96 15.73
CA LEU A 37 -7.44 -2.73 15.20
C LEU A 37 -6.96 -1.46 15.93
N GLY A 38 -6.63 -1.58 17.22
CA GLY A 38 -6.02 -0.48 18.00
C GLY A 38 -4.69 0.00 17.42
N GLU A 39 -3.83 -0.92 16.98
CA GLU A 39 -2.53 -0.59 16.36
C GLU A 39 -2.71 0.06 14.99
N LEU A 40 -3.68 -0.41 14.18
CA LEU A 40 -4.01 0.23 12.90
C LEU A 40 -4.43 1.68 13.08
N ARG A 41 -5.33 1.95 14.04
CA ARG A 41 -5.77 3.30 14.38
C ARG A 41 -4.64 4.15 14.96
N TYR A 42 -3.81 3.57 15.83
CA TYR A 42 -2.68 4.26 16.43
C TYR A 42 -1.64 4.67 15.37
N LEU A 43 -1.29 3.76 14.46
CA LEU A 43 -0.36 4.06 13.36
C LEU A 43 -0.92 5.13 12.43
N HIS A 44 -2.23 5.07 12.11
CA HIS A 44 -2.92 6.11 11.36
C HIS A 44 -2.83 7.48 12.06
N ASP A 45 -3.23 7.57 13.33
CA ASP A 45 -3.40 8.85 14.01
C ASP A 45 -2.09 9.53 14.40
N ASN A 46 -1.04 8.74 14.66
CA ASN A 46 0.21 9.26 15.23
C ASN A 46 1.39 9.23 14.26
N HIS A 47 1.32 8.39 13.21
CA HIS A 47 2.49 8.07 12.40
C HIS A 47 2.25 8.03 10.89
N LEU A 48 1.03 8.32 10.41
CA LEU A 48 0.73 8.33 8.97
C LEU A 48 1.70 9.22 8.18
N GLU A 49 1.95 10.44 8.66
CA GLU A 49 2.86 11.40 8.01
C GLU A 49 4.33 10.96 8.06
N ARG A 50 4.66 10.00 8.92
CA ARG A 50 6.02 9.45 9.08
C ARG A 50 6.24 8.16 8.28
N LEU A 51 5.20 7.59 7.67
CA LEU A 51 5.34 6.41 6.82
C LEU A 51 6.12 6.78 5.55
N PRO A 52 7.32 6.21 5.33
CA PRO A 52 8.26 6.76 4.35
C PRO A 52 7.88 6.44 2.92
N THR A 53 7.25 5.30 2.67
CA THR A 53 6.98 4.78 1.33
C THR A 53 5.52 4.96 0.94
N ARG A 54 5.26 5.00 -0.36
CA ARG A 54 3.88 5.01 -0.87
C ARG A 54 3.20 3.70 -0.53
N MET A 55 3.95 2.60 -0.67
CA MET A 55 3.49 1.25 -0.41
C MET A 55 3.12 1.05 1.06
N ALA A 56 3.92 1.53 2.02
CA ALA A 56 3.59 1.40 3.45
C ALA A 56 2.30 2.16 3.80
N ARG A 57 2.11 3.35 3.24
CA ARG A 57 0.84 4.08 3.39
C ARG A 57 -0.30 3.28 2.76
N ALA A 58 -0.17 2.81 1.53
CA ALA A 58 -1.20 2.00 0.87
C ALA A 58 -1.58 0.74 1.66
N GLN A 59 -0.60 0.04 2.24
CA GLN A 59 -0.82 -1.14 3.09
C GLN A 59 -1.63 -0.81 4.34
N LEU A 60 -1.33 0.29 5.03
CA LEU A 60 -2.15 0.77 6.16
C LEU A 60 -3.58 1.10 5.70
N GLY A 61 -3.74 1.76 4.55
CA GLY A 61 -5.04 2.11 3.98
C GLY A 61 -5.88 0.88 3.68
N ALA A 62 -5.29 -0.13 3.03
CA ALA A 62 -5.94 -1.39 2.73
C ALA A 62 -6.26 -2.19 3.99
N ALA A 63 -5.35 -2.22 4.96
CA ALA A 63 -5.58 -2.88 6.24
C ALA A 63 -6.80 -2.29 6.97
N LEU A 64 -6.93 -0.95 7.00
CA LEU A 64 -8.09 -0.26 7.55
C LEU A 64 -9.37 -0.59 6.78
N ALA A 65 -9.32 -0.62 5.44
CA ALA A 65 -10.46 -0.99 4.60
C ALA A 65 -10.98 -2.40 4.90
N LEU A 66 -10.09 -3.37 5.14
CA LEU A 66 -10.45 -4.75 5.49
C LEU A 66 -11.22 -4.87 6.82
N TYR A 67 -11.14 -3.87 7.71
CA TYR A 67 -11.94 -3.78 8.94
C TYR A 67 -13.12 -2.80 8.83
N GLY A 68 -13.41 -2.28 7.64
CA GLY A 68 -14.51 -1.34 7.40
C GLY A 68 -14.23 0.10 7.84
N GLU A 69 -12.98 0.46 8.16
CA GLU A 69 -12.56 1.82 8.52
C GLU A 69 -12.40 2.71 7.27
N THR A 70 -13.49 2.90 6.52
CA THR A 70 -13.48 3.55 5.20
C THR A 70 -12.97 5.00 5.24
N ALA A 71 -13.38 5.79 6.23
CA ALA A 71 -12.94 7.19 6.36
C ALA A 71 -11.43 7.30 6.59
N ARG A 72 -10.87 6.48 7.49
CA ARG A 72 -9.43 6.44 7.78
C ARG A 72 -8.64 5.88 6.59
N SER A 73 -9.15 4.83 5.96
CA SER A 73 -8.58 4.27 4.74
C SER A 73 -8.45 5.32 3.64
N GLN A 74 -9.51 6.11 3.40
CA GLN A 74 -9.49 7.18 2.40
C GLN A 74 -8.46 8.27 2.70
N VAL A 75 -8.31 8.68 3.96
CA VAL A 75 -7.26 9.64 4.39
C VAL A 75 -5.88 9.09 4.05
N VAL A 76 -5.63 7.81 4.38
CA VAL A 76 -4.34 7.16 4.13
C VAL A 76 -4.05 7.05 2.64
N PHE A 77 -5.02 6.61 1.82
CA PHE A 77 -4.84 6.52 0.38
C PHE A 77 -4.60 7.88 -0.27
N THR A 78 -5.23 8.94 0.25
CA THR A 78 -4.99 10.31 -0.19
C THR A 78 -3.57 10.75 0.14
N ALA A 79 -3.08 10.45 1.36
CA ALA A 79 -1.69 10.71 1.75
C ALA A 79 -0.68 9.90 0.90
N ALA A 80 -1.05 8.68 0.51
CA ALA A 80 -0.26 7.81 -0.37
C ALA A 80 -0.26 8.26 -1.85
N ARG A 81 -0.94 9.35 -2.22
CA ARG A 81 -0.79 9.93 -3.57
C ARG A 81 0.57 10.63 -3.74
N GLN A 82 1.16 11.10 -2.65
CA GLN A 82 2.50 11.71 -2.67
C GLN A 82 3.58 10.63 -2.76
N PRO A 83 4.71 10.91 -3.44
CA PRO A 83 5.83 9.98 -3.50
C PRO A 83 6.41 9.71 -2.10
N GLY A 84 7.25 8.67 -2.00
CA GLY A 84 8.00 8.40 -0.79
C GLY A 84 8.98 9.52 -0.42
N PHE A 85 9.43 9.53 0.84
CA PHE A 85 10.40 10.50 1.34
C PHE A 85 11.44 9.84 2.26
N GLY A 86 12.52 10.56 2.49
CA GLY A 86 13.68 10.06 3.24
C GLY A 86 14.65 9.29 2.37
N ASP A 87 15.66 8.70 3.00
CA ASP A 87 16.66 7.87 2.32
C ASP A 87 16.09 6.47 2.09
N LEU A 88 15.30 6.33 1.02
CA LEU A 88 14.61 5.08 0.67
C LEU A 88 15.59 3.95 0.33
N GLU A 89 16.79 4.27 -0.14
CA GLU A 89 17.84 3.27 -0.42
C GLU A 89 18.28 2.56 0.88
N ARG A 90 18.21 3.26 2.02
CA ARG A 90 18.53 2.69 3.35
C ARG A 90 17.41 1.87 3.96
N LEU A 91 16.20 1.86 3.39
CA LEU A 91 15.10 1.03 3.89
C LEU A 91 15.31 -0.46 3.58
N PHE A 92 16.26 -0.80 2.69
CA PHE A 92 16.54 -2.18 2.25
C PHE A 92 15.28 -2.98 1.88
N ASP A 93 14.23 -2.30 1.44
CA ASP A 93 12.92 -2.89 1.18
C ASP A 93 12.79 -3.42 -0.25
N TYR A 94 13.87 -3.41 -1.02
CA TYR A 94 13.90 -3.72 -2.47
C TYR A 94 12.90 -2.87 -3.28
N GLY A 95 12.62 -1.65 -2.81
CA GLY A 95 11.61 -0.77 -3.38
C GLY A 95 12.06 0.12 -4.51
N SER A 96 11.07 0.56 -5.29
CA SER A 96 11.20 1.58 -6.31
C SER A 96 9.88 2.34 -6.41
N GLU A 97 9.92 3.60 -6.88
CA GLU A 97 8.69 4.38 -7.06
C GLU A 97 7.69 3.68 -7.99
N LEU A 98 8.18 2.93 -9.00
CA LEU A 98 7.35 2.15 -9.91
C LEU A 98 6.60 1.03 -9.17
N ARG A 99 7.30 0.27 -8.32
CA ARG A 99 6.70 -0.78 -7.47
C ARG A 99 5.67 -0.17 -6.53
N ASP A 100 6.05 0.90 -5.88
CA ASP A 100 5.28 1.57 -4.84
C ASP A 100 3.99 2.20 -5.38
N GLN A 101 4.05 2.81 -6.56
CA GLN A 101 2.88 3.34 -7.25
C GLN A 101 1.96 2.23 -7.75
N ALA A 102 2.52 1.12 -8.26
CA ALA A 102 1.71 -0.03 -8.66
C ALA A 102 1.00 -0.66 -7.45
N ALA A 103 1.70 -0.83 -6.32
CA ALA A 103 1.12 -1.34 -5.08
C ALA A 103 0.00 -0.44 -4.55
N TRP A 104 0.23 0.88 -4.55
CA TRP A 104 -0.79 1.83 -4.16
C TRP A 104 -2.05 1.76 -5.03
N LEU A 105 -1.90 1.70 -6.36
CA LEU A 105 -3.03 1.56 -7.28
C LEU A 105 -3.80 0.25 -7.06
N ALA A 106 -3.09 -0.88 -6.96
CA ALA A 106 -3.71 -2.19 -6.72
C ALA A 106 -4.53 -2.18 -5.43
N LEU A 107 -3.90 -1.81 -4.32
CA LEU A 107 -4.52 -1.81 -3.00
C LEU A 107 -5.68 -0.83 -2.89
N GLN A 108 -5.60 0.32 -3.56
CA GLN A 108 -6.66 1.31 -3.54
C GLN A 108 -7.91 0.83 -4.28
N VAL A 109 -7.75 0.17 -5.43
CA VAL A 109 -8.86 -0.44 -6.20
C VAL A 109 -9.46 -1.61 -5.43
N GLU A 110 -8.63 -2.52 -4.90
CA GLU A 110 -9.09 -3.65 -4.08
C GLU A 110 -9.85 -3.21 -2.81
N SER A 111 -9.53 -2.00 -2.31
CA SER A 111 -10.23 -1.40 -1.16
C SER A 111 -11.54 -0.70 -1.54
N GLY A 112 -11.99 -0.80 -2.79
CA GLY A 112 -13.28 -0.29 -3.27
C GLY A 112 -13.24 1.09 -3.91
N THR A 113 -12.05 1.63 -4.24
CA THR A 113 -11.97 2.86 -5.05
C THR A 113 -12.24 2.53 -6.51
N PRO A 114 -13.19 3.20 -7.19
CA PRO A 114 -13.48 2.93 -8.59
C PRO A 114 -12.27 3.17 -9.49
N ALA A 115 -11.97 2.24 -10.41
CA ALA A 115 -10.81 2.37 -11.29
C ALA A 115 -10.89 3.64 -12.17
N ALA A 116 -12.10 4.06 -12.53
CA ALA A 116 -12.36 5.29 -13.28
C ALA A 116 -11.81 6.55 -12.58
N ALA A 117 -11.83 6.59 -11.25
CA ALA A 117 -11.32 7.71 -10.46
C ALA A 117 -9.79 7.80 -10.44
N LEU A 118 -9.09 6.75 -10.88
CA LEU A 118 -7.62 6.63 -10.84
C LEU A 118 -6.99 6.64 -12.25
N THR A 119 -7.71 7.18 -13.24
CA THR A 119 -7.29 7.15 -14.65
C THR A 119 -5.97 7.90 -14.87
N GLU A 120 -5.80 9.07 -14.24
CA GLU A 120 -4.58 9.87 -14.37
C GLU A 120 -3.38 9.14 -13.75
N GLU A 121 -3.57 8.52 -12.60
CA GLU A 121 -2.53 7.76 -11.91
C GLU A 121 -2.15 6.47 -12.63
N THR A 122 -3.13 5.81 -13.23
CA THR A 122 -2.90 4.66 -14.11
C THR A 122 -2.05 5.06 -15.33
N ALA A 123 -2.37 6.20 -15.96
CA ALA A 123 -1.59 6.74 -17.07
C ALA A 123 -0.16 7.10 -16.65
N ARG A 124 0.02 7.71 -15.47
CA ARG A 124 1.35 7.99 -14.91
C ARG A 124 2.16 6.72 -14.67
N LEU A 125 1.56 5.68 -14.09
CA LEU A 125 2.24 4.40 -13.85
C LEU A 125 2.68 3.77 -15.18
N ALA A 126 1.80 3.80 -16.19
CA ALA A 126 2.12 3.29 -17.52
C ALA A 126 3.30 4.05 -18.15
N ALA A 127 3.32 5.38 -18.06
CA ALA A 127 4.43 6.19 -18.57
C ALA A 127 5.76 5.83 -17.88
N GLN A 128 5.78 5.73 -16.55
CA GLN A 128 6.98 5.32 -15.80
C GLN A 128 7.47 3.92 -16.20
N PHE A 129 6.56 2.98 -16.42
CA PHE A 129 6.92 1.64 -16.88
C PHE A 129 7.59 1.66 -18.26
N GLN A 130 7.09 2.48 -19.19
CA GLN A 130 7.67 2.60 -20.55
C GLN A 130 9.08 3.20 -20.55
N GLU A 131 9.44 3.99 -19.55
CA GLU A 131 10.78 4.55 -19.40
C GLU A 131 11.80 3.52 -18.88
N ARG A 132 11.36 2.37 -18.35
CA ARG A 132 12.26 1.36 -17.78
C ARG A 132 12.76 0.39 -18.85
N ARG A 133 14.08 0.30 -18.99
CA ARG A 133 14.74 -0.73 -19.81
C ARG A 133 14.64 -2.14 -19.19
N TYR A 134 14.70 -2.21 -17.86
CA TYR A 134 14.60 -3.45 -17.09
C TYR A 134 13.74 -3.20 -15.85
N THR A 135 13.01 -4.23 -15.44
CA THR A 135 12.21 -4.23 -14.21
C THR A 135 12.57 -5.45 -13.37
N SER A 136 12.55 -5.27 -12.06
CA SER A 136 12.74 -6.35 -11.08
C SER A 136 11.50 -7.24 -10.99
N THR A 137 11.66 -8.44 -10.42
CA THR A 137 10.54 -9.35 -10.17
C THR A 137 9.49 -8.73 -9.25
N GLN A 138 9.89 -7.93 -8.26
CA GLN A 138 8.94 -7.25 -7.37
C GLN A 138 8.14 -6.17 -8.09
N GLU A 139 8.78 -5.36 -8.94
CA GLU A 139 8.08 -4.38 -9.79
C GLU A 139 7.08 -5.07 -10.72
N GLN A 140 7.50 -6.16 -11.37
CA GLN A 140 6.62 -6.92 -12.28
C GLN A 140 5.42 -7.52 -11.55
N ALA A 141 5.61 -8.06 -10.35
CA ALA A 141 4.52 -8.63 -9.55
C ALA A 141 3.46 -7.58 -9.20
N TRP A 142 3.88 -6.40 -8.72
CA TRP A 142 2.94 -5.33 -8.38
C TRP A 142 2.29 -4.68 -9.61
N LEU A 143 3.01 -4.56 -10.72
CA LEU A 143 2.43 -4.12 -11.99
C LEU A 143 1.33 -5.06 -12.46
N LEU A 144 1.55 -6.38 -12.33
CA LEU A 144 0.55 -7.39 -12.69
C LEU A 144 -0.68 -7.31 -11.76
N LEU A 145 -0.48 -7.19 -10.45
CA LEU A 145 -1.57 -7.01 -9.49
C LEU A 145 -2.37 -5.73 -9.76
N ALA A 146 -1.70 -4.62 -10.04
CA ALA A 146 -2.36 -3.37 -10.40
C ALA A 146 -3.20 -3.52 -11.68
N ALA A 147 -2.63 -4.13 -12.72
CA ALA A 147 -3.37 -4.39 -13.96
C ALA A 147 -4.58 -5.32 -13.71
N HIS A 148 -4.42 -6.35 -12.90
CA HIS A 148 -5.50 -7.27 -12.54
C HIS A 148 -6.62 -6.57 -11.78
N ALA A 149 -6.31 -5.77 -10.76
CA ALA A 149 -7.29 -5.02 -9.99
C ALA A 149 -8.08 -4.05 -10.89
N LEU A 150 -7.38 -3.29 -11.74
CA LEU A 150 -8.00 -2.33 -12.67
C LEU A 150 -8.89 -3.00 -13.74
N VAL A 151 -8.56 -4.21 -14.19
CA VAL A 151 -9.36 -4.94 -15.17
C VAL A 151 -10.57 -5.59 -14.50
N SER A 152 -10.38 -6.22 -13.34
CA SER A 152 -11.45 -6.95 -12.64
C SER A 152 -12.58 -6.03 -12.20
N GLU A 153 -12.26 -4.85 -11.65
CA GLU A 153 -13.27 -3.87 -11.25
C GLU A 153 -14.08 -3.36 -12.45
N ARG A 154 -13.43 -3.10 -13.59
CA ARG A 154 -14.11 -2.70 -14.82
C ARG A 154 -14.99 -3.80 -15.41
N SER A 155 -14.60 -5.08 -15.28
CA SER A 155 -15.47 -6.18 -15.71
C SER A 155 -16.71 -6.30 -14.83
N ASP A 156 -16.59 -6.09 -13.52
CA ASP A 156 -17.73 -6.13 -12.60
C ASP A 156 -18.74 -5.01 -12.92
N LEU A 157 -18.26 -3.81 -13.30
CA LEU A 157 -19.12 -2.70 -13.74
C LEU A 157 -19.89 -2.97 -15.04
N ASN A 158 -19.36 -3.81 -15.95
CA ASN A 158 -20.02 -4.11 -17.23
C ASN A 158 -21.07 -5.23 -17.13
N LEU A 159 -21.12 -5.94 -15.99
CA LEU A 159 -22.03 -7.06 -15.74
C LEU A 159 -23.24 -6.66 -14.86
N ALA A 160 -23.25 -5.45 -14.31
CA ALA A 160 -24.34 -4.87 -13.52
C ALA A 160 -25.26 -3.98 -14.37
#